data_AF-A0A2V8Z9H1-F1
#
_entry.id   AF-A0A2V8Z9H1-F1
#
_cell.length_a   1.000
_cell.length_b   1.000
_cell.length_c   1.000
_cell.angle_alpha   90.00
_cell.angle_beta   90.00
_cell.angle_gamma   90.00
#
_symmetry.space_group_name_H-M   'P 1'
#
loop_
_entity.id
_entity.type
_entity.pdbx_description
1 polymer ?
#
loop_
_entity_poly.entity_id
_entity_poly.type
_entity_poly.pdbx_seq_one_letter_code
_entity_poly.pdbx_strand_id
1 'polypeptide(L)'
;MVVSMRLPTESGNRLKRLANRHGWTPSDASARLVEEGLRRSEFAFIDFCDSAAGRQAYIQGSSLAVWEVMLLVHSYKADVSGVSRHLKWPESKVQAAINYAKAFPEEIESALSENAATDFEALKRMLPQAAKFSFASAAKS
;
A
#
# COMPACT_ATOMS: atom_id res chain seq x y z
N MET A 1 17.79 10.82 -14.69
CA MET A 1 17.36 11.52 -15.93
C MET A 1 16.55 12.74 -15.53
N VAL A 2 16.72 13.89 -16.18
CA VAL A 2 15.90 15.10 -15.93
C VAL A 2 14.94 15.27 -17.09
N VAL A 3 13.64 15.37 -16.79
CA VAL A 3 12.58 15.62 -17.79
C VAL A 3 11.92 16.95 -17.44
N SER A 4 11.89 17.89 -18.40
CA SER A 4 11.16 19.15 -18.27
C SER A 4 9.78 18.99 -18.91
N MET A 5 8.72 19.31 -18.17
CA MET A 5 7.34 19.23 -18.64
C MET A 5 6.66 20.60 -18.59
N ARG A 6 5.81 20.88 -19.56
CA ARG A 6 4.95 22.08 -19.57
C ARG A 6 3.58 21.69 -19.06
N LEU A 7 3.16 22.32 -17.97
CA LEU A 7 1.83 22.14 -17.40
C LEU A 7 1.00 23.40 -17.65
N PRO A 8 -0.29 23.26 -18.00
CA PRO A 8 -1.23 24.37 -17.94
C PRO A 8 -1.21 25.04 -16.56
N THR A 9 -1.38 26.36 -16.50
CA THR A 9 -1.28 27.14 -15.25
C THR A 9 -2.18 26.59 -14.15
N GLU A 10 -3.40 26.17 -14.50
CA GLU A 10 -4.34 25.58 -13.55
C GLU A 10 -3.82 24.26 -12.95
N SER A 11 -3.31 23.37 -13.79
CA SER A 11 -2.70 22.11 -13.35
C SER A 11 -1.47 22.35 -12.48
N GLY A 12 -0.63 23.33 -12.83
CA GLY A 12 0.52 23.73 -12.01
C GLY A 12 0.11 24.24 -10.63
N ASN A 13 -0.99 25.01 -10.54
CA ASN A 13 -1.53 25.47 -9.26
C ASN A 13 -2.10 24.32 -8.42
N ARG A 14 -2.78 23.35 -9.04
CA ARG A 14 -3.26 22.14 -8.36
C ARG A 14 -2.11 21.30 -7.81
N LEU A 15 -1.07 21.11 -8.61
CA LEU A 15 0.15 20.40 -8.23
C LEU A 15 0.85 21.07 -7.03
N LYS A 16 1.01 22.41 -7.06
CA LYS A 16 1.60 23.16 -5.93
C LYS A 16 0.79 22.94 -4.63
N ARG A 17 -0.54 22.95 -4.71
CA ARG A 17 -1.40 22.66 -3.55
C ARG A 17 -1.19 21.24 -3.04
N LEU A 18 -1.09 20.25 -3.93
CA LEU A 18 -0.80 18.87 -3.53
C LEU A 18 0.56 18.80 -2.82
N ALA A 19 1.61 19.36 -3.42
CA ALA A 19 2.95 19.36 -2.86
C ALA A 19 2.99 19.95 -1.44
N ASN A 20 2.35 21.11 -1.25
CA ASN A 20 2.29 21.78 0.04
C ASN A 20 1.59 20.95 1.14
N ARG A 21 0.55 20.16 0.79
CA ARG A 21 -0.15 19.31 1.77
C ARG A 21 0.72 18.20 2.34
N HIS A 22 1.70 17.73 1.56
CA HIS A 22 2.59 16.63 1.96
C HIS A 22 4.01 17.12 2.32
N GLY A 23 4.25 18.43 2.36
CA GLY A 23 5.58 18.99 2.60
C GLY A 23 6.58 18.72 1.47
N TRP A 24 6.11 18.48 0.25
CA TRP A 24 6.94 18.20 -0.92
C TRP A 24 7.23 19.45 -1.73
N THR A 25 8.30 19.42 -2.52
CA THR A 25 8.46 20.42 -3.59
C THR A 25 7.52 20.11 -4.76
N PRO A 26 7.17 21.09 -5.61
CA PRO A 26 6.40 20.82 -6.84
C PRO A 26 7.10 19.82 -7.77
N SER A 27 8.44 19.78 -7.76
CA SER A 27 9.22 18.82 -8.54
C SER A 27 9.04 17.40 -8.01
N ASP A 28 9.12 17.20 -6.69
CA ASP A 28 8.93 15.88 -6.07
C ASP A 28 7.51 15.36 -6.32
N ALA A 29 6.50 16.22 -6.15
CA ALA A 29 5.11 15.87 -6.44
C ALA A 29 4.92 15.50 -7.92
N SER A 30 5.59 16.20 -8.85
CA SER A 30 5.52 15.87 -10.28
C SER A 30 6.15 14.51 -10.58
N ALA A 31 7.36 14.27 -10.07
CA ALA A 31 8.07 13.02 -10.28
C ALA A 31 7.26 11.82 -9.75
N ARG A 32 6.67 11.95 -8.56
CA ARG A 32 5.80 10.93 -7.97
C ARG A 32 4.57 10.66 -8.82
N LEU A 33 3.84 11.69 -9.24
CA LEU A 33 2.63 11.50 -10.05
C LEU A 33 2.92 10.88 -11.42
N VAL A 34 4.08 11.17 -12.01
CA VAL A 34 4.52 10.52 -13.26
C VAL A 34 4.82 9.04 -13.00
N GLU A 35 5.61 8.73 -11.99
CA GLU A 35 5.94 7.35 -11.61
C GLU A 35 4.68 6.53 -11.30
N GLU A 36 3.76 7.10 -10.51
CA GLU A 36 2.46 6.49 -10.21
C GLU A 36 1.59 6.31 -11.47
N GLY A 37 1.69 7.24 -12.42
CA GLY A 37 1.04 7.13 -13.73
C GLY A 37 1.57 5.96 -14.55
N LEU A 38 2.90 5.82 -14.63
CA LEU A 38 3.56 4.72 -15.33
C LEU A 38 3.21 3.38 -14.70
N ARG A 39 3.31 3.27 -13.37
CA ARG A 39 2.96 2.04 -12.65
C ARG A 39 1.50 1.62 -12.83
N ARG A 40 0.56 2.58 -12.83
CA ARG A 40 -0.85 2.29 -13.14
C ARG A 40 -1.07 1.81 -14.57
N SER A 41 -0.21 2.23 -15.51
CA SER A 41 -0.27 1.77 -16.90
C SER A 41 0.36 0.37 -17.09
N GLU A 42 1.32 0.01 -16.26
CA GLU A 42 2.07 -1.25 -16.34
C GLU A 42 1.42 -2.38 -15.52
N PHE A 43 0.78 -2.05 -14.41
CA PHE A 43 0.22 -3.01 -13.47
C PHE A 43 -1.29 -2.86 -13.34
N ALA A 44 -2.01 -3.93 -13.67
CA ALA A 44 -3.46 -3.99 -13.52
C ALA A 44 -3.88 -3.85 -12.04
N PHE A 45 -5.03 -3.22 -11.81
CA PHE A 45 -5.65 -3.06 -10.49
C PHE A 45 -4.82 -2.29 -9.46
N ILE A 46 -3.79 -1.55 -9.86
CA ILE A 46 -3.00 -0.70 -8.95
C ILE A 46 -3.57 0.72 -8.92
N ASP A 47 -3.62 1.31 -7.74
CA ASP A 47 -3.82 2.74 -7.53
C ASP A 47 -2.94 3.23 -6.37
N PHE A 48 -2.90 4.54 -6.12
CA PHE A 48 -2.11 5.13 -5.05
C PHE A 48 -2.95 6.01 -4.14
N CYS A 49 -3.00 5.64 -2.87
CA CYS A 49 -3.84 6.28 -1.86
C CYS A 49 -3.00 6.84 -0.72
N ASP A 50 -3.43 7.98 -0.19
CA ASP A 50 -2.86 8.54 1.03
C ASP A 50 -3.45 7.80 2.25
N SER A 51 -2.59 7.44 3.18
CA SER A 51 -2.94 6.78 4.45
C SER A 51 -2.14 7.38 5.61
N ALA A 52 -2.42 6.93 6.83
CA ALA A 52 -1.60 7.30 8.00
C ALA A 52 -0.13 6.83 7.86
N ALA A 53 0.12 5.75 7.12
CA ALA A 53 1.46 5.27 6.78
C ALA A 53 2.07 5.99 5.56
N GLY A 54 1.46 7.10 5.12
CA GLY A 54 1.84 7.83 3.93
C GLY A 54 1.15 7.33 2.67
N ARG A 55 1.64 7.78 1.51
CA ARG A 55 1.10 7.44 0.20
C ARG A 55 1.67 6.10 -0.26
N GLN A 56 0.82 5.09 -0.45
CA GLN A 56 1.22 3.72 -0.77
C GLN A 56 0.46 3.17 -1.98
N ALA A 57 0.94 2.08 -2.57
CA ALA A 57 0.22 1.32 -3.59
C ALA A 57 -0.95 0.52 -2.99
N TYR A 58 -2.12 0.65 -3.59
CA TYR A 58 -3.38 -0.01 -3.20
C TYR A 58 -3.95 -0.81 -4.36
N ILE A 59 -4.78 -1.79 -4.00
CA ILE A 59 -5.56 -2.52 -4.98
C ILE A 59 -6.86 -1.75 -5.29
N GLN A 60 -7.10 -1.46 -6.57
CA GLN A 60 -8.30 -0.77 -7.05
C GLN A 60 -9.59 -1.45 -6.58
N GLY A 61 -10.56 -0.64 -6.14
CA GLY A 61 -11.82 -1.13 -5.59
C GLY A 61 -11.65 -1.93 -4.30
N SER A 62 -10.62 -1.62 -3.52
CA SER A 62 -10.33 -2.17 -2.20
C SER A 62 -9.74 -1.09 -1.29
N SER A 63 -9.87 -1.28 0.02
CA SER A 63 -9.13 -0.51 1.02
C SER A 63 -7.80 -1.15 1.41
N LEU A 64 -7.37 -2.20 0.70
CA LEU A 64 -6.13 -2.91 1.00
C LEU A 64 -4.96 -2.36 0.18
N ALA A 65 -3.90 -1.99 0.89
CA ALA A 65 -2.59 -1.74 0.33
C ALA A 65 -1.99 -3.05 -0.22
N VAL A 66 -1.08 -2.95 -1.19
CA VAL A 66 -0.46 -4.15 -1.78
C VAL A 66 0.29 -4.96 -0.72
N TRP A 67 0.99 -4.30 0.20
CA TRP A 67 1.73 -4.98 1.28
C TRP A 67 0.79 -5.75 2.23
N GLU A 68 -0.43 -5.27 2.47
CA GLU A 68 -1.43 -5.98 3.29
C GLU A 68 -1.94 -7.23 2.58
N VAL A 69 -2.12 -7.17 1.25
CA VAL A 69 -2.42 -8.35 0.45
C VAL A 69 -1.26 -9.35 0.53
N MET A 70 -0.01 -8.86 0.50
CA MET A 70 1.16 -9.73 0.66
C MET A 70 1.24 -10.39 2.03
N LEU A 71 0.78 -9.76 3.12
CA LEU A 71 0.63 -10.44 4.41
C LEU A 71 -0.28 -11.66 4.31
N LEU A 72 -1.42 -11.54 3.62
CA LEU A 72 -2.34 -12.66 3.40
C LEU A 72 -1.71 -13.72 2.50
N VAL A 73 -1.04 -13.33 1.41
CA VAL A 73 -0.34 -14.27 0.54
C VAL A 73 0.68 -15.09 1.34
N HIS A 74 1.45 -14.46 2.23
CA HIS A 74 2.36 -15.18 3.12
C HIS A 74 1.63 -16.10 4.11
N SER A 75 0.53 -15.65 4.74
CA SER A 75 -0.22 -16.48 5.70
C SER A 75 -0.87 -17.71 5.05
N TYR A 76 -1.27 -17.59 3.78
CA TYR A 76 -1.78 -18.68 2.95
C TYR A 76 -0.68 -19.46 2.22
N LYS A 77 0.60 -19.27 2.56
CA LYS A 77 1.76 -19.96 1.94
C LYS A 77 1.77 -19.86 0.40
N ALA A 78 1.45 -18.68 -0.11
CA ALA A 78 1.32 -18.37 -1.54
C ALA A 78 0.19 -19.10 -2.30
N ASP A 79 -0.82 -19.65 -1.60
CA ASP A 79 -2.05 -20.17 -2.23
C ASP A 79 -2.94 -19.01 -2.74
N VAL A 80 -2.80 -18.66 -4.01
CA VAL A 80 -3.57 -17.60 -4.69
C VAL A 80 -5.07 -17.88 -4.63
N SER A 81 -5.50 -19.13 -4.84
CA SER A 81 -6.91 -19.51 -4.78
C SER A 81 -7.48 -19.38 -3.37
N GLY A 82 -6.68 -19.72 -2.35
CA GLY A 82 -7.00 -19.51 -0.94
C GLY A 82 -7.25 -18.04 -0.61
N VAL A 83 -6.33 -17.16 -1.00
CA VAL A 83 -6.46 -15.71 -0.80
C VAL A 83 -7.65 -15.14 -1.60
N SER A 84 -7.83 -15.58 -2.84
CA SER A 84 -8.97 -15.19 -3.68
C SER A 84 -10.31 -15.53 -3.03
N ARG A 85 -10.46 -16.76 -2.51
CA ARG A 85 -11.66 -17.16 -1.76
C ARG A 85 -11.85 -16.34 -0.49
N HIS A 86 -10.77 -16.07 0.25
CA HIS A 86 -10.81 -15.29 1.48
C HIS A 86 -11.29 -13.84 1.24
N LEU A 87 -10.71 -13.17 0.24
CA LEU A 87 -11.03 -11.79 -0.12
C LEU A 87 -12.27 -11.67 -1.01
N LYS A 88 -12.81 -12.79 -1.51
CA LYS A 88 -13.86 -12.85 -2.53
C LYS A 88 -13.48 -12.06 -3.79
N TRP A 89 -12.22 -12.15 -4.19
CA TRP A 89 -11.68 -11.48 -5.37
C TRP A 89 -11.46 -12.47 -6.51
N PRO A 90 -11.47 -12.02 -7.77
CA PRO A 90 -10.89 -12.80 -8.86
C PRO A 90 -9.42 -13.12 -8.59
N GLU A 91 -8.96 -14.32 -8.93
CA GLU A 91 -7.55 -14.71 -8.77
C GLU A 91 -6.59 -13.77 -9.50
N SER A 92 -7.00 -13.26 -10.67
CA SER A 92 -6.21 -12.27 -11.42
C SER A 92 -5.91 -10.99 -10.63
N LYS A 93 -6.82 -10.57 -9.74
CA LYS A 93 -6.64 -9.40 -8.88
C LYS A 93 -5.61 -9.66 -7.78
N VAL A 94 -5.61 -10.87 -7.22
CA VAL A 94 -4.57 -11.31 -6.26
C VAL A 94 -3.23 -11.45 -6.97
N GLN A 95 -3.21 -12.04 -8.17
CA GLN A 95 -2.00 -12.20 -8.97
C GLN A 95 -1.38 -10.85 -9.35
N ALA A 96 -2.20 -9.83 -9.65
CA ALA A 96 -1.73 -8.48 -9.92
C ALA A 96 -0.99 -7.86 -8.72
N ALA A 97 -1.51 -8.06 -7.49
CA ALA A 97 -0.83 -7.64 -6.27
C ALA A 97 0.55 -8.31 -6.13
N ILE A 98 0.61 -9.62 -6.37
CA ILE A 98 1.87 -10.39 -6.34
C ILE A 98 2.85 -9.89 -7.40
N ASN A 99 2.36 -9.60 -8.61
CA ASN A 99 3.21 -9.12 -9.69
C ASN A 99 3.78 -7.72 -9.39
N TYR A 100 2.97 -6.82 -8.83
CA TYR A 100 3.44 -5.51 -8.38
C TYR A 100 4.48 -5.67 -7.26
N ALA A 101 4.22 -6.52 -6.26
CA ALA A 101 5.17 -6.76 -5.17
C ALA A 101 6.51 -7.32 -5.63
N LYS A 102 6.53 -8.15 -6.69
CA LYS A 102 7.78 -8.64 -7.30
C LYS A 102 8.56 -7.56 -8.02
N ALA A 103 7.89 -6.58 -8.61
CA ALA A 103 8.53 -5.48 -9.33
C ALA A 103 9.06 -4.39 -8.39
N PHE A 104 8.40 -4.20 -7.24
CA PHE A 104 8.77 -3.21 -6.23
C PHE A 104 8.97 -3.85 -4.83
N PRO A 105 9.89 -4.81 -4.69
CA PRO A 105 10.05 -5.56 -3.45
C PRO A 105 10.47 -4.66 -2.28
N GLU A 106 11.35 -3.69 -2.50
CA GLU A 106 11.83 -2.77 -1.46
C GLU A 106 10.69 -1.96 -0.81
N GLU A 107 9.73 -1.49 -1.62
CA GLU A 107 8.54 -0.75 -1.13
C GLU A 107 7.69 -1.63 -0.21
N ILE A 108 7.48 -2.89 -0.62
CA ILE A 108 6.67 -3.85 0.13
C ILE A 108 7.40 -4.31 1.40
N GLU A 109 8.69 -4.59 1.31
CA GLU A 109 9.52 -4.99 2.44
C GLU A 109 9.63 -3.90 3.49
N SER A 110 9.78 -2.63 3.08
CA SER A 110 9.77 -1.49 4.01
C SER A 110 8.46 -1.43 4.79
N ALA A 111 7.32 -1.51 4.10
CA ALA A 111 6.01 -1.47 4.75
C ALA A 111 5.78 -2.68 5.67
N LEU A 112 6.18 -3.88 5.26
CA LEU A 112 6.10 -5.09 6.09
C LEU A 112 6.99 -4.99 7.33
N SER A 113 8.20 -4.44 7.19
CA SER A 113 9.14 -4.25 8.29
C SER A 113 8.63 -3.23 9.30
N GLU A 114 8.11 -2.09 8.83
CA GLU A 114 7.49 -1.07 9.69
C GLU A 114 6.30 -1.63 10.48
N ASN A 115 5.44 -2.41 9.80
CA ASN A 115 4.33 -3.07 10.45
C ASN A 115 4.80 -4.10 11.50
N ALA A 116 5.83 -4.89 11.20
CA ALA A 116 6.39 -5.88 12.12
C ALA A 116 7.12 -5.27 13.33
N ALA A 117 7.71 -4.08 13.17
CA ALA A 117 8.40 -3.38 14.25
C ALA A 117 7.45 -2.82 15.32
N THR A 118 6.16 -2.69 14.99
CA THR A 118 5.14 -2.17 15.91
C THR A 118 4.59 -3.31 16.79
N ASP A 119 5.29 -3.63 17.87
CA ASP A 119 4.84 -4.60 18.86
C ASP A 119 3.79 -4.03 19.83
N PHE A 120 3.24 -4.88 20.69
CA PHE A 120 2.21 -4.42 21.63
C PHE A 120 2.73 -3.40 22.66
N GLU A 121 4.00 -3.47 23.06
CA GLU A 121 4.55 -2.50 24.01
C GLU A 121 4.68 -1.12 23.35
N ALA A 122 5.10 -1.09 22.08
CA ALA A 122 5.09 0.11 21.26
C ALA A 122 3.67 0.67 21.12
N LEU A 123 2.68 -0.18 20.84
CA LEU A 123 1.27 0.22 20.75
C LEU A 123 0.73 0.76 22.08
N LYS A 124 1.05 0.12 23.21
CA LYS A 124 0.60 0.55 24.54
C LYS A 124 1.18 1.91 24.93
N ARG A 125 2.39 2.24 24.48
CA ARG A 125 2.97 3.57 24.64
C ARG A 125 2.22 4.64 23.83
N MET A 126 1.71 4.29 22.65
CA MET A 126 0.93 5.19 21.79
C MET A 126 -0.53 5.31 22.25
N LEU A 127 -1.12 4.20 22.69
CA LEU A 127 -2.51 4.04 23.08
C LEU A 127 -2.53 3.37 24.46
N PRO A 128 -2.45 4.13 25.56
CA PRO A 128 -2.34 3.58 26.92
C PRO A 128 -3.47 2.61 27.30
N GLN A 129 -4.64 2.77 26.68
CA GLN A 129 -5.82 1.93 26.85
C GLN A 129 -5.81 0.63 26.03
N ALA A 130 -4.80 0.38 25.20
CA ALA A 130 -4.72 -0.83 24.39
C ALA A 130 -4.63 -2.09 25.26
N ALA A 131 -5.44 -3.10 24.94
CA ALA A 131 -5.45 -4.39 25.61
C ALA A 131 -5.28 -5.53 24.59
N LYS A 132 -4.48 -6.56 24.92
CA LYS A 132 -4.39 -7.77 24.10
C LYS A 132 -5.66 -8.58 24.27
N PHE A 133 -6.35 -8.86 23.17
CA PHE A 133 -7.43 -9.82 23.15
C PHE A 133 -6.85 -11.21 22.82
N SER A 134 -6.91 -12.15 23.78
CA SER A 134 -6.57 -13.55 23.52
C SER A 134 -7.86 -14.36 23.37
N PHE A 135 -7.99 -15.07 22.25
CA PHE A 135 -8.97 -16.14 22.15
C PHE A 135 -8.34 -17.40 22.76
N ALA A 136 -8.92 -17.93 23.83
CA ALA A 136 -8.65 -19.30 24.21
C ALA A 136 -9.20 -20.19 23.09
N SER A 137 -8.33 -20.97 22.45
CA SER A 137 -8.77 -21.98 21.48
C SER A 137 -9.71 -22.94 22.22
N ALA A 138 -11.00 -22.93 21.87
CA ALA A 138 -11.90 -24.00 22.26
C ALA A 138 -11.43 -25.27 21.53
N ALA A 139 -10.72 -26.13 22.25
CA ALA A 139 -10.45 -27.49 21.81
C ALA A 139 -11.79 -28.13 21.43
N LYS A 140 -12.02 -28.33 20.13
CA LYS A 140 -13.12 -29.17 19.66
C LYS A 140 -12.64 -30.62 19.72
N SER A 141 -13.26 -31.37 20.63
CA SER A 141 -13.29 -32.83 20.68
C SER A 141 -13.84 -33.44 19.39
#